data_AF-A0A9E1V2I1-F1
#
_entry.id   AF-A0A9E1V2I1-F1
#
_cell.length_a   1.000
_cell.length_b   1.000
_cell.length_c   1.000
_cell.angle_alpha   90.00
_cell.angle_beta   90.00
_cell.angle_gamma   90.00
#
_symmetry.space_group_name_H-M   'P 1'
#
loop_
_entity.id
_entity.type
_entity.pdbx_description
1 polymer ?
#
loop_
_entity_poly.entity_id
_entity_poly.type
_entity_poly.pdbx_seq_one_letter_code
_entity_poly.pdbx_strand_id
1 'polypeptide(L)' 'MYVVTGGAGFIGSNIVAAIEERGLGPVVISDRLRDGNKWLNVAKRALSDLVAPEKLFDYLGDNEFGIKGIIHMGAISST' A
#
# COMPACT_ATOMS: atom_id res chain seq x y z
N MET A 1 2.90 -1.47 -11.59
CA MET A 1 2.51 -0.93 -10.28
C MET A 1 3.20 -1.69 -9.16
N TYR A 2 3.44 -1.05 -8.03
CA TYR A 2 3.85 -1.71 -6.78
C TYR A 2 2.66 -1.80 -5.85
N VAL A 3 2.46 -2.96 -5.22
CA VAL A 3 1.42 -3.16 -4.20
C VAL A 3 2.08 -3.23 -2.82
N VAL A 4 1.66 -2.38 -1.89
CA VAL A 4 2.17 -2.37 -0.51
C VAL A 4 1.04 -2.68 0.47
N THR A 5 1.06 -3.86 1.08
CA THR A 5 0.10 -4.18 2.14
C THR A 5 0.54 -3.53 3.45
N GLY A 6 -0.39 -3.09 4.30
CA GLY A 6 -0.03 -2.30 5.48
C GLY A 6 0.59 -0.94 5.13
N GLY A 7 0.33 -0.45 3.91
CA GLY A 7 0.96 0.74 3.34
C GLY A 7 0.62 2.06 4.04
N ALA A 8 -0.44 2.10 4.87
CA ALA A 8 -0.73 3.26 5.71
C ALA A 8 -0.01 3.20 7.06
N GLY A 9 0.55 2.05 7.46
CA GLY A 9 1.37 1.91 8.66
C GLY A 9 2.64 2.76 8.63
N PHE A 10 3.32 2.87 9.77
CA PHE A 10 4.52 3.69 9.90
C PHE A 10 5.60 3.28 8.89
N ILE A 11 5.99 2.00 8.85
CA ILE A 11 7.03 1.53 7.91
C ILE A 11 6.47 1.48 6.48
N GLY A 12 5.23 0.99 6.30
CA GLY A 12 4.60 0.88 4.99
C GLY A 12 4.52 2.21 4.24
N SER A 13 4.18 3.29 4.93
CA SER A 13 4.07 4.62 4.33
C SER A 13 5.42 5.21 3.90
N ASN A 14 6.50 4.90 4.63
CA ASN A 14 7.85 5.27 4.20
C ASN A 14 8.28 4.52 2.94
N ILE A 15 7.89 3.25 2.80
CA ILE A 15 8.13 2.48 1.57
C ILE A 15 7.35 3.09 0.40
N VAL A 16 6.07 3.43 0.60
CA VAL A 16 5.25 4.13 -0.40
C VAL A 16 5.90 5.43 -0.84
N ALA A 17 6.36 6.25 0.12
CA ALA A 17 7.08 7.50 -0.16
C ALA A 17 8.35 7.27 -0.97
N ALA A 18 9.18 6.30 -0.60
CA ALA A 18 10.41 6.01 -1.32
C ALA A 18 10.18 5.53 -2.77
N ILE A 19 9.11 4.76 -3.01
CA ILE A 19 8.74 4.31 -4.36
C ILE A 19 8.28 5.50 -5.22
N GLU A 20 7.46 6.38 -4.65
CA GLU A 20 6.99 7.61 -5.29
C GLU A 20 8.15 8.57 -5.61
N GLU A 21 8.98 8.90 -4.62
CA GLU A 21 10.10 9.85 -4.75
C GLU A 21 11.14 9.39 -5.78
N ARG A 22 11.30 8.08 -5.96
CA ARG A 22 12.19 7.48 -6.97
C ARG A 22 11.53 7.28 -8.33
N GLY A 23 10.25 7.60 -8.49
CA GLY A 23 9.52 7.49 -9.76
C GLY A 23 9.43 6.06 -10.30
N LEU A 24 9.43 5.03 -9.44
CA LEU A 24 9.50 3.63 -9.89
C LEU A 24 8.19 3.14 -10.55
N GLY A 25 7.10 3.88 -10.34
CA GLY A 25 5.81 3.71 -10.98
C GLY A 25 4.62 3.86 -10.03
N PRO A 26 3.40 3.56 -10.48
CA PRO A 26 2.19 3.68 -9.68
C PRO A 26 2.25 2.81 -8.42
N VAL A 27 1.78 3.36 -7.31
CA VAL A 27 1.73 2.67 -6.01
C VAL A 27 0.30 2.45 -5.59
N VAL A 28 0.00 1.21 -5.21
CA VAL A 28 -1.28 0.78 -4.67
C VAL A 28 -1.03 0.32 -3.25
N ILE A 29 -1.89 0.70 -2.32
CA ILE A 29 -1.81 0.20 -0.94
C ILE A 29 -2.98 -0.70 -0.61
N SER A 30 -2.72 -1.72 0.19
CA SER A 30 -3.76 -2.57 0.77
C SER A 30 -3.76 -2.43 2.29
N ASP A 31 -4.70 -1.67 2.85
CA ASP A 31 -4.75 -1.37 4.29
C ASP A 31 -6.19 -1.06 4.74
N ARG A 32 -6.42 -1.08 6.06
CA ARG A 32 -7.65 -0.60 6.67
C ARG A 32 -7.39 0.79 7.24
N LEU A 33 -8.00 1.82 6.66
CA LEU A 33 -7.94 3.20 7.18
C LEU A 33 -8.91 3.45 8.35
N ARG A 34 -9.30 2.41 9.10
CA ARG A 34 -10.40 2.47 10.08
C ARG A 34 -10.04 3.12 11.42
N ASP A 35 -8.75 3.23 11.76
CA ASP A 35 -8.30 3.74 13.06
C ASP A 35 -7.37 4.96 12.96
N GLY A 36 -7.80 6.04 13.61
CA GLY A 36 -6.95 7.19 13.99
C GLY A 36 -6.28 7.94 12.83
N ASN A 37 -5.04 8.37 13.09
CA ASN A 37 -4.25 9.26 12.22
C ASN A 37 -3.49 8.51 11.10
N LYS A 38 -3.71 7.20 10.91
CA LYS A 38 -2.96 6.37 9.95
C LYS A 38 -3.05 6.89 8.52
N TRP A 39 -4.21 7.42 8.12
CA TRP A 39 -4.43 8.01 6.81
C TRP A 39 -3.53 9.22 6.54
N LEU A 40 -3.11 9.96 7.58
CA LEU A 40 -2.20 11.11 7.44
C LEU A 40 -0.83 10.69 6.90
N ASN A 41 -0.41 9.46 7.15
CA ASN A 41 0.86 8.93 6.66
C ASN A 41 0.89 8.82 5.13
N VAL A 42 -0.28 8.68 4.49
CA VAL A 42 -0.40 8.52 3.02
C VAL A 42 -1.17 9.66 2.34
N ALA A 43 -1.71 10.62 3.11
CA ALA A 43 -2.51 11.73 2.60
C ALA A 43 -1.79 12.62 1.58
N LYS A 44 -0.45 12.66 1.62
CA LYS A 44 0.39 13.44 0.70
C LYS A 44 1.01 12.59 -0.41
N ARG A 45 0.56 11.35 -0.61
CA ARG A 45 1.11 10.42 -1.62
C ARG A 45 0.15 10.31 -2.80
N ALA A 46 0.70 10.23 -4.00
CA ALA A 46 -0.03 9.99 -5.23
C ALA A 46 -0.34 8.49 -5.40
N LEU A 47 -1.24 7.98 -4.56
CA LEU A 47 -1.69 6.59 -4.64
C LEU A 47 -2.55 6.38 -5.90
N SER A 48 -2.26 5.30 -6.63
CA SER A 48 -3.06 4.86 -7.76
C SER A 48 -4.35 4.17 -7.31
N ASP A 49 -4.31 3.49 -6.16
CA ASP A 49 -5.48 2.84 -5.58
C ASP A 49 -5.28 2.53 -4.08
N LEU A 50 -6.39 2.35 -3.38
CA LEU A 50 -6.49 1.86 -2.00
C LEU A 50 -7.42 0.65 -1.98
N VAL A 51 -6.84 -0.52 -1.75
CA VAL A 51 -7.54 -1.80 -1.77
C VAL A 51 -7.81 -2.26 -0.34
N ALA A 52 -9.05 -2.66 -0.06
CA ALA A 52 -9.35 -3.30 1.22
C ALA A 52 -8.68 -4.69 1.28
N PRO A 53 -8.11 -5.14 2.41
CA PRO A 53 -7.43 -6.42 2.49
C PRO A 53 -8.25 -7.63 2.01
N GLU A 54 -9.58 -7.59 2.21
CA GLU A 54 -10.49 -8.64 1.76
C GLU A 54 -10.61 -8.74 0.23
N LYS A 55 -10.28 -7.67 -0.50
CA LYS A 55 -10.32 -7.59 -1.96
C LYS A 55 -8.95 -7.75 -2.60
N LEU A 56 -7.90 -7.95 -1.80
CA LEU A 56 -6.52 -7.93 -2.30
C LEU A 56 -6.29 -9.00 -3.36
N PHE A 57 -6.71 -10.24 -3.12
CA PHE A 57 -6.47 -11.33 -4.07
C PHE A 57 -7.21 -11.13 -5.40
N ASP A 58 -8.45 -10.67 -5.35
CA ASP A 58 -9.22 -10.31 -6.55
C ASP A 58 -8.48 -9.22 -7.34
N TYR A 59 -8.06 -8.15 -6.66
CA TYR A 59 -7.30 -7.06 -7.26
C TYR A 59 -6.00 -7.55 -7.91
N LEU A 60 -5.26 -8.44 -7.23
CA LEU A 60 -4.01 -9.00 -7.77
C LEU A 60 -4.27 -9.85 -9.01
N GLY A 61 -5.35 -10.64 -9.03
CA GLY A 61 -5.77 -11.41 -10.20
C GLY A 61 -6.12 -10.52 -11.38
N ASP A 62 -6.92 -9.48 -11.15
CA ASP A 62 -7.35 -8.52 -12.18
C ASP A 62 -6.18 -7.70 -12.77
N ASN A 63 -5.06 -7.60 -12.05
CA ASN A 63 -3.90 -6.77 -12.41
C ASN A 63 -2.61 -7.56 -12.60
N GLU A 64 -2.66 -8.89 -12.78
CA GLU A 64 -1.50 -9.78 -12.72
C GLU A 64 -0.31 -9.32 -13.59
N PHE A 65 -0.57 -8.88 -14.83
CA PHE A 65 0.46 -8.45 -15.78
C PHE A 65 1.01 -7.04 -15.51
N GLY A 66 0.31 -6.24 -14.69
CA GLY A 66 0.69 -4.87 -14.36
C GLY A 66 1.58 -4.76 -13.13
N ILE A 67 1.69 -5.82 -12.31
CA ILE A 67 2.38 -5.79 -11.01
C ILE A 67 3.88 -5.97 -11.20
N LYS A 68 4.66 -4.98 -10.75
CA LYS A 68 6.13 -5.01 -10.75
C LYS A 68 6.69 -5.67 -9.49
N GLY A 69 5.94 -5.64 -8.40
CA GLY A 69 6.35 -6.18 -7.12
C GLY A 69 5.31 -5.95 -6.03
N ILE A 70 5.32 -6.84 -5.04
CA ILE A 70 4.46 -6.79 -3.86
C ILE A 70 5.36 -6.71 -2.63
N ILE A 71 5.10 -5.72 -1.76
CA ILE A 71 5.78 -5.54 -0.49
C ILE A 71 4.77 -5.76 0.63
N HIS A 72 4.98 -6.80 1.43
CA HIS A 72 4.06 -7.17 2.50
C HIS A 72 4.50 -6.58 3.85
N MET A 73 3.81 -5.53 4.32
CA MET A 73 4.02 -4.92 5.63
C MET A 73 2.83 -5.12 6.58
N GLY A 74 2.22 -6.33 6.53
CA GLY A 74 1.04 -6.70 7.32
C GLY A 74 1.31 -7.17 8.74
N ALA A 75 2.29 -6.60 9.45
CA ALA A 75 2.58 -7.00 10.82
C ALA A 75 1.40 -6.65 11.75
N ILE A 76 0.84 -7.65 12.44
CA ILE A 76 -0.06 -7.45 13.58
C ILE A 76 0.86 -7.23 14.78
N SER A 77 1.03 -5.99 15.23
CA SER A 77 1.81 -5.73 16.45
C SER A 77 1.00 -6.20 17.66
N SER A 78 1.32 -7.39 18.17
CA SER A 78 0.88 -7.84 19.50
C SER A 78 1.79 -7.30 20.62
N THR A 79 2.39 -6.13 20.44
CA THR A 79 3.25 -5.47 21.42
C THR A 79 2.51 -4.33 22.10
#